data_AF-A0A7C2X2G3-F1
#
_entry.id   AF-A0A7C2X2G3-F1
#
_cell.length_a   1.000
_cell.length_b   1.000
_cell.length_c   1.000
_cell.angle_alpha   90.00
_cell.angle_beta   90.00
_cell.angle_gamma   90.00
#
_symmetry.space_group_name_H-M   'P 1'
#
loop_
_entity.id
_entity.type
_entity.pdbx_description
1 polymer ?
#
loop_
_entity_poly.entity_id
_entity_poly.type
_entity_poly.pdbx_seq_one_letter_code
_entity_poly.pdbx_strand_id
1 'polypeptide(L)'
;MNFGLCGEVPPSIRHLGSIALMEPAMNDRFNAADPGIAGSAIDWFFHILPFEFGRYLVAALGVYLLTRIFAAPLAGRKIRADSPKRAQMVREFRASLRTSAIFALGGVISVMGSDAGVMKAYDDPARFGWGYFWLSIAALLVLHDAWFYWTHRLIHDPRLFRRLHRLHHKSHNPSPFTAYSFDVGEAAINAAFMPLTLLVLPVSEFAIFLFLAHMIIRNAVGHSGY
;
A
#
# COMPACT_ATOMS: atom_id res chain seq x y z
N MET A 1 67.61 -0.17 -20.05
CA MET A 1 66.94 1.14 -20.23
C MET A 1 66.24 1.49 -18.92
N ASN A 2 66.24 2.78 -18.59
CA ASN A 2 66.10 3.40 -17.26
C ASN A 2 65.07 2.86 -16.25
N PHE A 3 65.50 2.99 -14.99
CA PHE A 3 64.79 2.83 -13.72
C PHE A 3 63.80 3.97 -13.43
N GLY A 4 62.82 3.69 -12.57
CA GLY A 4 62.06 4.68 -11.79
C GLY A 4 61.24 4.01 -10.68
N LEU A 5 61.79 3.97 -9.47
CA LEU A 5 61.14 3.57 -8.21
C LEU A 5 61.17 4.75 -7.22
N CYS A 6 60.28 4.69 -6.21
CA CYS A 6 60.08 5.55 -5.02
C CYS A 6 59.18 6.78 -5.26
N GLY A 7 58.00 6.89 -4.65
CA GLY A 7 57.70 7.11 -3.20
C GLY A 7 57.06 8.52 -3.13
N GLU A 8 55.98 8.88 -2.41
CA GLU A 8 55.61 8.69 -1.00
C GLU A 8 54.14 9.17 -0.78
N VAL A 9 53.56 8.85 0.39
CA VAL A 9 52.31 9.36 1.00
C VAL A 9 52.66 9.72 2.46
N PRO A 10 52.00 10.64 3.21
CA PRO A 10 51.53 12.03 2.98
C PRO A 10 52.16 12.99 4.04
N PRO A 11 51.63 14.22 4.24
CA PRO A 11 51.51 14.74 5.59
C PRO A 11 50.13 15.30 5.95
N SER A 12 49.79 15.08 7.22
CA SER A 12 48.63 15.53 7.98
C SER A 12 48.51 17.05 8.17
N ILE A 13 47.26 17.51 8.24
CA ILE A 13 46.69 18.58 9.12
C ILE A 13 47.51 19.88 9.28
N ARG A 14 46.98 20.96 8.69
CA ARG A 14 46.85 22.37 9.18
C ARG A 14 46.20 23.14 8.02
N HIS A 15 45.00 23.72 8.13
CA HIS A 15 44.77 25.00 8.80
C HIS A 15 43.29 25.19 9.18
N LEU A 16 43.06 25.55 10.45
CA LEU A 16 41.91 26.33 10.90
C LEU A 16 42.04 27.74 10.32
N GLY A 17 40.99 28.23 9.67
CA GLY A 17 40.91 29.62 9.23
C GLY A 17 40.00 29.85 8.03
N SER A 18 38.69 29.61 8.18
CA SER A 18 37.69 30.30 7.35
C SER A 18 36.29 30.22 8.00
N ILE A 19 36.17 30.70 9.24
CA ILE A 19 34.88 31.11 9.81
C ILE A 19 34.62 32.53 9.29
N ALA A 20 34.17 32.66 8.02
CA ALA A 20 33.70 33.93 7.44
C ALA A 20 33.07 33.83 6.03
N LEU A 21 32.85 32.65 5.44
CA LEU A 21 32.28 32.53 4.07
C LEU A 21 31.09 31.57 3.99
N MET A 22 30.32 31.45 5.07
CA MET A 22 29.14 30.60 5.12
C MET A 22 27.92 31.46 5.49
N GLU A 23 27.55 32.37 4.58
CA GLU A 23 26.20 32.92 4.37
C GLU A 23 26.30 33.97 3.26
N PRO A 24 25.90 33.62 2.03
CA PRO A 24 24.54 33.96 1.61
C PRO A 24 23.85 32.88 0.74
N ALA A 25 24.22 31.60 0.87
CA ALA A 25 23.58 30.51 0.10
C ALA A 25 22.39 29.83 0.82
N MET A 26 21.97 30.35 1.99
CA MET A 26 20.84 29.83 2.76
C MET A 26 19.53 30.61 2.57
N ASN A 27 19.58 31.81 1.97
CA ASN A 27 18.39 32.64 1.77
C ASN A 27 17.74 32.51 0.38
N ASP A 28 18.40 31.86 -0.59
CA ASP A 28 17.84 31.67 -1.94
C ASP A 28 17.05 30.36 -2.10
N ARG A 29 16.80 29.63 -1.01
CA ARG A 29 15.90 28.46 -1.01
C ARG A 29 14.41 28.81 -0.91
N PHE A 30 14.07 30.09 -0.78
CA PHE A 30 12.69 30.57 -0.90
C PHE A 30 12.33 30.92 -2.35
N ASN A 31 12.64 30.01 -3.28
CA ASN A 31 11.97 29.98 -4.57
C ASN A 31 10.55 29.44 -4.35
N ALA A 32 9.55 30.24 -4.72
CA ALA A 32 8.15 29.90 -4.65
C ALA A 32 7.81 28.71 -5.56
N ALA A 33 7.97 27.48 -5.06
CA ALA A 33 7.32 26.24 -5.54
C ALA A 33 7.63 25.01 -4.65
N ASP A 34 8.15 25.15 -3.42
CA ASP A 34 8.19 24.00 -2.49
C ASP A 34 6.82 23.90 -1.81
N PRO A 35 5.98 22.90 -2.13
CA PRO A 35 4.65 22.74 -1.54
C PRO A 35 4.72 22.47 -0.02
N GLY A 36 5.91 22.25 0.54
CA GLY A 36 6.12 21.86 1.91
C GLY A 36 5.58 20.44 2.17
N ILE A 37 5.74 19.97 3.40
CA ILE A 37 5.28 18.62 3.79
C ILE A 37 3.78 18.44 3.55
N ALA A 38 2.97 19.45 3.89
CA ALA A 38 1.53 19.39 3.74
C ALA A 38 1.10 19.37 2.27
N GLY A 39 1.68 20.23 1.41
CA GLY A 39 1.35 20.23 -0.01
C GLY A 39 1.83 18.95 -0.70
N SER A 40 3.03 18.46 -0.37
CA SER A 40 3.53 17.17 -0.87
C SER A 40 2.59 16.01 -0.50
N ALA A 41 2.10 15.98 0.74
CA ALA A 41 1.14 14.96 1.18
C ALA A 41 -0.19 15.03 0.41
N ILE A 42 -0.67 16.23 0.13
CA ILE A 42 -1.89 16.46 -0.66
C ILE A 42 -1.70 15.99 -2.10
N ASP A 43 -0.58 16.34 -2.72
CA ASP A 43 -0.26 15.94 -4.09
C ASP A 43 -0.19 14.42 -4.22
N TRP A 44 0.55 13.76 -3.31
CA TRP A 44 0.60 12.30 -3.25
C TRP A 44 -0.76 11.67 -3.00
N PHE A 45 -1.60 12.26 -2.14
CA PHE A 45 -2.94 11.73 -1.89
C PHE A 45 -3.78 11.72 -3.17
N PHE A 46 -3.80 12.82 -3.92
CA PHE A 46 -4.54 12.92 -5.17
C PHE A 46 -3.94 12.11 -6.32
N HIS A 47 -2.65 11.79 -6.25
CA HIS A 47 -2.01 10.86 -7.17
C HIS A 47 -2.36 9.39 -6.87
N ILE A 48 -2.33 8.99 -5.59
CA ILE A 48 -2.51 7.60 -5.14
C ILE A 48 -3.99 7.21 -5.14
N LEU A 49 -4.90 8.09 -4.73
CA LEU A 49 -6.33 7.80 -4.63
C LEU A 49 -6.95 7.23 -5.92
N PRO A 50 -6.80 7.84 -7.11
CA PRO A 50 -7.38 7.30 -8.33
C PRO A 50 -6.77 5.95 -8.72
N PHE A 51 -5.48 5.74 -8.45
CA PHE A 51 -4.83 4.46 -8.67
C PHE A 51 -5.37 3.36 -7.74
N GLU A 52 -5.47 3.66 -6.44
CA GLU A 52 -6.03 2.76 -5.42
C GLU A 52 -7.48 2.40 -5.74
N PHE A 53 -8.31 3.41 -6.01
CA PHE A 53 -9.72 3.21 -6.33
C PHE A 53 -9.91 2.52 -7.68
N GLY A 54 -9.09 2.85 -8.69
CA GLY A 54 -9.09 2.20 -9.99
C GLY A 54 -8.77 0.71 -9.89
N ARG A 55 -7.74 0.35 -9.11
CA ARG A 55 -7.39 -1.04 -8.83
C ARG A 55 -8.52 -1.80 -8.14
N TYR A 56 -9.18 -1.18 -7.15
CA TYR A 56 -10.40 -1.71 -6.54
C TYR A 56 -11.52 -1.93 -7.57
N LEU A 57 -11.82 -0.92 -8.39
CA LEU A 57 -12.90 -0.99 -9.38
C LEU A 57 -12.66 -2.09 -10.41
N VAL A 58 -11.44 -2.18 -10.95
CA VAL A 58 -11.08 -3.20 -11.94
C VAL A 58 -11.27 -4.60 -11.36
N ALA A 59 -10.78 -4.86 -10.15
CA ALA A 59 -10.92 -6.16 -9.51
C ALA A 59 -12.38 -6.49 -9.15
N ALA A 60 -13.08 -5.58 -8.46
CA ALA A 60 -14.45 -5.81 -8.03
C ALA A 60 -15.42 -5.94 -9.22
N LEU A 61 -15.34 -5.03 -10.19
CA LEU A 61 -16.16 -5.10 -11.40
C LEU A 61 -15.78 -6.31 -12.25
N GLY A 62 -14.49 -6.61 -12.40
CA GLY A 62 -14.00 -7.78 -13.13
C GLY A 62 -14.59 -9.07 -12.57
N VAL A 63 -14.45 -9.31 -11.26
CA VAL A 63 -15.04 -10.49 -10.60
C VAL A 63 -16.57 -10.49 -10.71
N TYR A 64 -17.22 -9.32 -10.56
CA TYR A 64 -18.67 -9.21 -10.71
C TYR A 64 -19.13 -9.61 -12.12
N LEU A 65 -18.48 -9.11 -13.17
CA LEU A 65 -18.81 -9.45 -14.55
C LEU A 65 -18.51 -10.93 -14.85
N LEU A 66 -17.36 -11.44 -14.41
CA LEU A 66 -16.97 -12.84 -14.61
C LEU A 66 -18.00 -13.80 -13.97
N THR A 67 -18.42 -13.54 -12.73
CA THR A 67 -19.44 -14.39 -12.08
C THR A 67 -20.82 -14.31 -12.72
N ARG A 68 -21.13 -13.23 -13.45
CA ARG A 68 -22.36 -13.11 -14.25
C ARG A 68 -22.27 -13.80 -15.61
N ILE A 69 -21.15 -13.66 -16.30
CA ILE A 69 -20.87 -14.31 -17.59
C ILE A 69 -20.82 -15.83 -17.41
N PHE A 70 -20.15 -16.30 -16.35
CA PHE A 70 -19.98 -17.71 -16.02
C PHE A 70 -21.03 -18.22 -15.02
N ALA A 71 -22.21 -17.59 -14.92
CA ALA A 71 -23.23 -17.97 -13.94
C ALA A 71 -23.72 -19.42 -14.10
N ALA A 72 -23.88 -19.90 -15.35
CA ALA A 72 -24.30 -21.28 -15.62
C ALA A 72 -23.25 -22.32 -15.18
N PRO A 73 -21.97 -22.25 -15.60
CA PRO A 73 -20.96 -23.20 -15.14
C PRO A 73 -20.63 -23.07 -13.64
N LEU A 74 -20.84 -21.90 -13.04
CA LEU A 74 -20.62 -21.67 -11.61
C LEU A 74 -21.86 -21.96 -10.74
N ALA A 75 -22.98 -22.42 -11.30
CA ALA A 75 -24.22 -22.60 -10.56
C ALA A 75 -24.07 -23.51 -9.33
N GLY A 76 -23.27 -24.57 -9.43
CA GLY A 76 -22.98 -25.49 -8.31
C GLY A 76 -22.02 -24.95 -7.25
N ARG A 77 -21.40 -23.79 -7.48
CA ARG A 77 -20.49 -23.12 -6.52
C ARG A 77 -21.16 -21.96 -5.79
N LYS A 78 -22.35 -21.56 -6.22
CA LYS A 78 -23.07 -20.42 -5.64
C LYS A 78 -23.43 -20.71 -4.18
N ILE A 79 -22.95 -19.88 -3.26
CA ILE A 79 -23.10 -20.10 -1.81
C ILE A 79 -24.53 -19.83 -1.36
N ARG A 80 -25.20 -18.83 -1.96
CA ARG A 80 -26.58 -18.44 -1.65
C ARG A 80 -27.43 -18.38 -2.92
N ALA A 81 -28.65 -18.91 -2.86
CA ALA A 81 -29.56 -18.88 -4.00
C ALA A 81 -29.90 -17.45 -4.43
N ASP A 82 -30.18 -16.59 -3.45
CA ASP A 82 -30.50 -15.18 -3.68
C ASP A 82 -29.30 -14.36 -4.16
N SER A 83 -29.56 -13.26 -4.85
CA SER A 83 -28.52 -12.28 -5.23
C SER A 83 -28.50 -11.10 -4.24
N PRO A 84 -27.36 -10.40 -4.09
CA PRO A 84 -27.26 -9.23 -3.23
C PRO A 84 -28.26 -8.14 -3.62
N LYS A 85 -28.96 -7.56 -2.63
CA LYS A 85 -29.91 -6.46 -2.87
C LYS A 85 -29.17 -5.20 -3.35
N ARG A 86 -29.76 -4.44 -4.28
CA ARG A 86 -29.17 -3.18 -4.80
C ARG A 86 -28.79 -2.19 -3.70
N ALA A 87 -29.65 -2.02 -2.70
CA ALA A 87 -29.37 -1.12 -1.57
C ALA A 87 -28.12 -1.53 -0.77
N GLN A 88 -27.85 -2.82 -0.65
CA GLN A 88 -26.63 -3.33 -0.02
C GLN A 88 -25.41 -3.02 -0.90
N MET A 89 -25.48 -3.29 -2.21
CA MET A 89 -24.36 -3.01 -3.13
C MET A 89 -23.99 -1.52 -3.16
N VAL A 90 -24.97 -0.61 -3.09
CA VAL A 90 -24.71 0.83 -3.00
C VAL A 90 -24.00 1.20 -1.68
N ARG A 91 -24.40 0.59 -0.56
CA ARG A 91 -23.72 0.79 0.74
C ARG A 91 -22.29 0.27 0.69
N GLU A 92 -22.10 -0.93 0.12
CA GLU A 92 -20.78 -1.55 -0.06
C GLU A 92 -19.87 -0.64 -0.86
N PHE A 93 -20.33 -0.19 -2.02
CA PHE A 93 -19.58 0.71 -2.89
C PHE A 93 -19.19 2.03 -2.21
N ARG A 94 -20.12 2.68 -1.50
CA ARG A 94 -19.84 3.92 -0.75
C ARG A 94 -18.81 3.71 0.35
N ALA A 95 -18.90 2.58 1.06
CA ALA A 95 -17.91 2.22 2.08
C ALA A 95 -16.54 1.95 1.45
N SER A 96 -16.50 1.26 0.30
CA SER A 96 -15.27 0.98 -0.44
C SER A 96 -14.58 2.24 -0.94
N LEU A 97 -15.34 3.25 -1.42
CA LEU A 97 -14.77 4.55 -1.79
C LEU A 97 -14.09 5.23 -0.59
N ARG A 98 -14.72 5.20 0.58
CA ARG A 98 -14.12 5.72 1.82
C ARG A 98 -12.87 4.95 2.20
N THR A 99 -12.90 3.61 2.12
CA THR A 99 -11.74 2.76 2.41
C THR A 99 -10.58 3.06 1.46
N SER A 100 -10.84 3.27 0.17
CA SER A 100 -9.79 3.67 -0.79
C SER A 100 -9.12 4.98 -0.40
N ALA A 101 -9.86 5.96 0.13
CA ALA A 101 -9.25 7.17 0.68
C ALA A 101 -8.34 6.88 1.89
N ILE A 102 -8.74 5.98 2.79
CA ILE A 102 -7.90 5.59 3.94
C ILE A 102 -6.65 4.84 3.48
N PHE A 103 -6.78 3.96 2.48
CA PHE A 103 -5.65 3.23 1.91
C PHE A 103 -4.70 4.19 1.18
N ALA A 104 -5.23 5.20 0.48
CA ALA A 104 -4.42 6.24 -0.14
C ALA A 104 -3.60 7.01 0.91
N LEU A 105 -4.15 7.30 2.10
CA LEU A 105 -3.37 7.89 3.20
C LEU A 105 -2.23 6.97 3.67
N GLY A 106 -2.46 5.65 3.74
CA GLY A 106 -1.39 4.67 4.00
C GLY A 106 -0.31 4.69 2.92
N GLY A 107 -0.71 4.86 1.65
CA GLY A 107 0.20 5.08 0.52
C GLY A 107 1.03 6.35 0.67
N VAL A 108 0.41 7.50 1.01
CA VAL A 108 1.10 8.77 1.26
C VAL A 108 2.16 8.61 2.35
N ILE A 109 1.81 7.95 3.47
CA ILE A 109 2.76 7.65 4.55
C ILE A 109 3.93 6.81 4.04
N SER A 110 3.65 5.82 3.18
CA SER A 110 4.67 4.93 2.62
C SER A 110 5.65 5.67 1.69
N VAL A 111 5.12 6.52 0.80
CA VAL A 111 5.91 7.28 -0.16
C VAL A 111 6.75 8.33 0.56
N MET A 112 6.11 9.19 1.36
CA MET A 112 6.84 10.23 2.10
C MET A 112 7.84 9.65 3.10
N GLY A 113 7.52 8.50 3.71
CA GLY A 113 8.45 7.78 4.57
C GLY A 113 9.66 7.23 3.81
N SER A 114 9.48 6.85 2.54
CA SER A 114 10.56 6.38 1.66
C SER A 114 11.41 7.54 1.15
N ASP A 115 10.79 8.65 0.75
CA ASP A 115 11.46 9.90 0.38
C ASP A 115 12.32 10.45 1.53
N ALA A 116 11.85 10.30 2.77
CA ALA A 116 12.59 10.67 3.98
C ALA A 116 13.70 9.66 4.37
N GLY A 117 13.84 8.55 3.65
CA GLY A 117 14.83 7.49 3.93
C GLY A 117 14.51 6.61 5.15
N VAL A 118 13.30 6.71 5.71
CA VAL A 118 12.87 5.91 6.88
C VAL A 118 12.32 4.55 6.44
N MET A 119 11.66 4.50 5.29
CA MET A 119 11.08 3.29 4.70
C MET A 119 11.89 2.80 3.52
N LYS A 120 11.87 1.47 3.30
CA LYS A 120 12.78 0.76 2.40
C LYS A 120 12.12 0.38 1.08
N ALA A 121 11.31 1.26 0.50
CA ALA A 121 10.86 1.08 -0.90
C ALA A 121 12.01 1.41 -1.87
N TYR A 122 12.05 0.75 -3.03
CA TYR A 122 13.04 1.04 -4.07
C TYR A 122 12.51 0.78 -5.48
N ASP A 123 12.98 1.53 -6.46
CA ASP A 123 12.37 1.53 -7.80
C ASP A 123 12.76 0.30 -8.63
N ASP A 124 14.06 0.04 -8.78
CA ASP A 124 14.58 -1.03 -9.65
C ASP A 124 14.30 -2.42 -9.04
N PRO A 125 13.39 -3.24 -9.62
CA PRO A 125 13.09 -4.56 -9.09
C PRO A 125 14.28 -5.52 -9.10
N ALA A 126 15.30 -5.26 -9.92
CA ALA A 126 16.50 -6.09 -10.02
C ALA A 126 17.63 -5.67 -9.05
N ARG A 127 17.47 -4.60 -8.26
CA ARG A 127 18.51 -4.06 -7.36
C ARG A 127 19.16 -5.09 -6.43
N PHE A 128 18.36 -6.02 -5.91
CA PHE A 128 18.83 -7.13 -5.05
C PHE A 128 18.79 -8.50 -5.76
N GLY A 129 18.58 -8.50 -7.09
CA GLY A 129 18.42 -9.68 -7.92
C GLY A 129 17.01 -10.26 -7.93
N TRP A 130 16.67 -10.96 -9.02
CA TRP A 130 15.34 -11.54 -9.23
C TRP A 130 14.94 -12.59 -8.17
N GLY A 131 15.91 -13.30 -7.59
CA GLY A 131 15.66 -14.23 -6.49
C GLY A 131 15.10 -13.52 -5.25
N TYR A 132 15.71 -12.40 -4.86
CA TYR A 132 15.20 -11.57 -3.77
C TYR A 132 13.85 -10.95 -4.11
N PHE A 133 13.66 -10.48 -5.35
CA PHE A 133 12.38 -9.93 -5.80
C PHE A 133 11.20 -10.91 -5.58
N TRP A 134 11.33 -12.17 -6.01
CA TRP A 134 10.26 -13.15 -5.79
C TRP A 134 10.13 -13.57 -4.32
N LEU A 135 11.25 -13.68 -3.60
CA LEU A 135 11.24 -13.98 -2.18
C LEU A 135 10.55 -12.87 -1.36
N SER A 136 10.75 -11.59 -1.71
CA SER A 136 10.11 -10.47 -1.02
C SER A 136 8.61 -10.43 -1.27
N ILE A 137 8.13 -10.78 -2.48
CA ILE A 137 6.70 -10.98 -2.75
C ILE A 137 6.14 -12.13 -1.91
N ALA A 138 6.82 -13.27 -1.86
CA ALA A 138 6.40 -14.41 -1.02
C ALA A 138 6.36 -14.02 0.47
N ALA A 139 7.35 -13.29 0.95
CA ALA A 139 7.38 -12.77 2.31
C ALA A 139 6.22 -11.81 2.58
N LEU A 140 5.91 -10.89 1.66
CA LEU A 140 4.75 -10.00 1.76
C LEU A 140 3.45 -10.78 1.90
N LEU A 141 3.24 -11.82 1.10
CA LEU A 141 2.03 -12.65 1.16
C LEU A 141 1.90 -13.35 2.52
N VAL A 142 2.97 -13.96 3.01
CA VAL A 142 2.96 -14.66 4.32
C VAL A 142 2.76 -13.67 5.48
N LEU A 143 3.48 -12.55 5.46
CA LEU A 143 3.35 -11.51 6.49
C LEU A 143 1.94 -10.92 6.49
N HIS A 144 1.38 -10.68 5.30
CA HIS A 144 0.03 -10.15 5.17
C HIS A 144 -1.01 -11.15 5.66
N ASP A 145 -0.90 -12.43 5.31
CA ASP A 145 -1.84 -13.45 5.78
C ASP A 145 -1.79 -13.57 7.32
N ALA A 146 -0.60 -13.53 7.91
CA ALA A 146 -0.45 -13.49 9.36
C ALA A 146 -1.07 -12.20 9.96
N TRP A 147 -0.75 -11.02 9.41
CA TRP A 147 -1.30 -9.74 9.85
C TRP A 147 -2.83 -9.75 9.80
N PHE A 148 -3.39 -10.14 8.65
CA PHE A 148 -4.83 -10.19 8.44
C PHE A 148 -5.48 -11.18 9.41
N TYR A 149 -4.95 -12.40 9.57
CA TYR A 149 -5.52 -13.38 10.50
C TYR A 149 -5.60 -12.85 11.93
N TRP A 150 -4.49 -12.32 12.46
CA TRP A 150 -4.44 -11.88 13.85
C TRP A 150 -5.25 -10.63 14.09
N THR A 151 -5.17 -9.64 13.20
CA THR A 151 -5.96 -8.41 13.32
C THR A 151 -7.44 -8.67 13.12
N HIS A 152 -7.83 -9.54 12.18
CA HIS A 152 -9.21 -9.96 11.98
C HIS A 152 -9.75 -10.67 13.22
N ARG A 153 -9.00 -11.63 13.77
CA ARG A 153 -9.35 -12.31 15.02
C ARG A 153 -9.53 -11.31 16.17
N LEU A 154 -8.65 -10.31 16.27
CA LEU A 154 -8.74 -9.28 17.30
C LEU A 154 -10.00 -8.42 17.16
N ILE A 155 -10.32 -7.93 15.96
CA ILE A 155 -11.50 -7.07 15.75
C ILE A 155 -12.83 -7.83 15.86
N HIS A 156 -12.80 -9.17 15.84
CA HIS A 156 -13.94 -10.02 16.18
C HIS A 156 -14.20 -10.15 17.68
N ASP A 157 -13.31 -9.68 18.55
CA ASP A 157 -13.59 -9.59 19.97
C ASP A 157 -14.85 -8.71 20.22
N PRO A 158 -15.81 -9.13 21.06
CA PRO A 158 -17.06 -8.39 21.29
C PRO A 158 -16.87 -6.92 21.71
N ARG A 159 -15.75 -6.59 22.36
CA ARG A 159 -15.41 -5.21 22.79
C ARG A 159 -15.05 -4.32 21.60
N LEU A 160 -14.51 -4.90 20.53
CA LEU A 160 -14.01 -4.21 19.34
C LEU A 160 -14.98 -4.29 18.16
N PHE A 161 -15.67 -5.42 17.99
CA PHE A 161 -16.52 -5.75 16.83
C PHE A 161 -17.49 -4.63 16.45
N ARG A 162 -18.22 -4.10 17.43
CA ARG A 162 -19.24 -3.05 17.18
C ARG A 162 -18.65 -1.76 16.60
N ARG A 163 -17.39 -1.46 16.88
CA ARG A 163 -16.69 -0.23 16.47
C ARG A 163 -15.84 -0.43 15.22
N LEU A 164 -15.23 -1.62 15.08
CA LEU A 164 -14.18 -1.85 14.10
C LEU A 164 -14.57 -2.78 12.96
N HIS A 165 -15.62 -3.59 13.07
CA HIS A 165 -15.89 -4.63 12.05
C HIS A 165 -17.38 -4.82 11.69
N ARG A 166 -18.30 -4.15 12.40
CA ARG A 166 -19.74 -4.34 12.24
C ARG A 166 -20.24 -3.99 10.83
N LEU A 167 -19.74 -2.93 10.20
CA LEU A 167 -20.16 -2.52 8.86
C LEU A 167 -19.85 -3.61 7.83
N HIS A 168 -18.65 -4.20 7.91
CA HIS A 168 -18.24 -5.29 7.03
C HIS A 168 -19.23 -6.47 7.12
N HIS A 169 -19.63 -6.84 8.34
CA HIS A 169 -20.63 -7.90 8.57
C HIS A 169 -22.07 -7.55 8.21
N LYS A 170 -22.39 -6.29 7.87
CA LYS A 170 -23.75 -5.96 7.37
C LYS A 170 -24.01 -6.52 5.97
N SER A 171 -22.98 -6.99 5.27
CA SER A 171 -23.06 -7.57 3.94
C SER A 171 -23.32 -9.08 4.00
N HIS A 172 -24.54 -9.44 4.37
CA HIS A 172 -24.95 -10.83 4.61
C HIS A 172 -24.86 -11.72 3.36
N ASN A 173 -25.19 -11.17 2.19
CA ASN A 173 -24.97 -11.81 0.90
C ASN A 173 -23.97 -10.94 0.13
N PRO A 174 -22.66 -11.08 0.37
CA PRO A 174 -21.67 -10.14 -0.15
C PRO A 174 -21.64 -10.16 -1.68
N SER A 175 -21.19 -9.04 -2.24
CA SER A 175 -20.84 -8.92 -3.65
C SER A 175 -19.35 -8.64 -3.76
N PRO A 176 -18.72 -8.74 -4.94
CA PRO A 176 -17.32 -8.33 -5.09
C PRO A 176 -17.05 -6.88 -4.63
N PHE A 177 -18.06 -6.01 -4.61
CA PHE A 177 -17.96 -4.64 -4.08
C PHE A 177 -17.81 -4.58 -2.55
N THR A 178 -18.06 -5.68 -1.83
CA THR A 178 -17.81 -5.82 -0.39
C THR A 178 -16.31 -5.86 -0.07
N ALA A 179 -15.43 -6.12 -1.05
CA ALA A 179 -13.99 -6.31 -0.84
C ALA A 179 -13.36 -5.22 0.03
N TYR A 180 -13.76 -3.94 -0.16
CA TYR A 180 -13.29 -2.80 0.62
C TYR A 180 -14.38 -2.17 1.51
N SER A 181 -15.51 -2.85 1.73
CA SER A 181 -16.61 -2.36 2.57
C SER A 181 -16.29 -2.52 4.06
N PHE A 182 -15.18 -1.94 4.50
CA PHE A 182 -14.69 -1.98 5.88
C PHE A 182 -15.21 -0.82 6.71
N ASP A 183 -15.26 -1.01 8.03
CA ASP A 183 -15.32 0.11 8.97
C ASP A 183 -14.02 0.95 8.90
N VAL A 184 -14.07 2.20 9.35
CA VAL A 184 -12.90 3.11 9.29
C VAL A 184 -11.70 2.53 10.05
N GLY A 185 -11.93 1.94 11.23
CA GLY A 185 -10.86 1.35 12.03
C GLY A 185 -10.27 0.09 11.40
N GLU A 186 -11.10 -0.78 10.82
CA GLU A 186 -10.62 -1.94 10.05
C GLU A 186 -9.84 -1.50 8.80
N ALA A 187 -10.30 -0.47 8.08
CA ALA A 187 -9.55 0.11 6.97
C ALA A 187 -8.19 0.65 7.43
N ALA A 188 -8.14 1.38 8.56
CA ALA A 188 -6.87 1.88 9.09
C ALA A 188 -5.89 0.75 9.48
N ILE A 189 -6.40 -0.33 10.10
CA ILE A 189 -5.61 -1.51 10.45
C ILE A 189 -5.04 -2.19 9.19
N ASN A 190 -5.84 -2.35 8.15
CA ASN A 190 -5.37 -2.93 6.89
C ASN A 190 -4.36 -2.00 6.18
N ALA A 191 -4.60 -0.69 6.18
CA ALA A 191 -3.71 0.31 5.58
C ALA A 191 -2.33 0.36 6.26
N ALA A 192 -2.27 0.09 7.56
CA ALA A 192 -1.02 0.12 8.33
C ALA A 192 -0.03 -0.98 7.94
N PHE A 193 -0.48 -2.07 7.30
CA PHE A 193 0.37 -3.20 6.94
C PHE A 193 1.57 -2.78 6.07
N MET A 194 1.34 -1.97 5.03
CA MET A 194 2.39 -1.61 4.08
C MET A 194 3.44 -0.68 4.69
N PRO A 195 3.09 0.45 5.34
CA PRO A 195 4.05 1.28 6.06
C PRO A 195 4.89 0.51 7.07
N LEU A 196 4.27 -0.34 7.88
CA LEU A 196 4.97 -1.12 8.91
C LEU A 196 5.95 -2.13 8.30
N THR A 197 5.56 -2.77 7.20
CA THR A 197 6.45 -3.70 6.50
C THR A 197 7.66 -2.99 5.91
N LEU A 198 7.46 -1.81 5.31
CA LEU A 198 8.55 -1.04 4.68
C LEU A 198 9.56 -0.48 5.68
N LEU A 199 9.24 -0.40 6.98
CA LEU A 199 10.24 -0.05 8.01
C LEU A 199 11.32 -1.13 8.14
N VAL A 200 10.98 -2.39 7.86
CA VAL A 200 11.86 -3.54 8.15
C VAL A 200 12.35 -4.23 6.89
N LEU A 201 11.48 -4.42 5.90
CA LEU A 201 11.73 -5.21 4.71
C LEU A 201 11.93 -4.29 3.49
N PRO A 202 13.10 -4.35 2.81
CA PRO A 202 13.27 -3.70 1.52
C PRO A 202 12.37 -4.36 0.46
N VAL A 203 11.53 -3.59 -0.21
CA VAL A 203 10.62 -4.10 -1.24
C VAL A 203 10.64 -3.17 -2.45
N SER A 204 10.70 -3.74 -3.66
CA SER A 204 10.60 -2.91 -4.85
C SER A 204 9.18 -2.39 -5.06
N GLU A 205 9.04 -1.21 -5.65
CA GLU A 205 7.72 -0.65 -5.97
C GLU A 205 6.89 -1.59 -6.84
N PHE A 206 7.53 -2.28 -7.79
CA PHE A 206 6.86 -3.26 -8.63
C PHE A 206 6.38 -4.50 -7.84
N ALA A 207 7.14 -4.97 -6.85
CA ALA A 207 6.71 -6.05 -5.96
C ALA A 207 5.51 -5.61 -5.09
N ILE A 208 5.53 -4.37 -4.57
CA ILE A 208 4.41 -3.78 -3.84
C ILE A 208 3.16 -3.77 -4.73
N PHE A 209 3.28 -3.33 -5.98
CA PHE A 209 2.17 -3.32 -6.94
C PHE A 209 1.59 -4.72 -7.16
N LEU A 210 2.42 -5.72 -7.45
CA LEU A 210 1.96 -7.10 -7.68
C LEU A 210 1.25 -7.67 -6.44
N PHE A 211 1.81 -7.42 -5.26
CA PHE A 211 1.23 -7.82 -3.99
C PHE A 211 -0.15 -7.16 -3.76
N LEU A 212 -0.25 -5.84 -3.92
CA LEU A 212 -1.50 -5.11 -3.76
C LEU A 212 -2.55 -5.55 -4.80
N ALA A 213 -2.16 -5.81 -6.04
CA ALA A 213 -3.03 -6.35 -7.08
C ALA A 213 -3.55 -7.75 -6.70
N HIS A 214 -2.67 -8.64 -6.24
CA HIS A 214 -3.05 -9.97 -5.76
C HIS A 214 -4.07 -9.88 -4.62
N MET A 215 -3.82 -9.02 -3.62
CA MET A 215 -4.69 -8.84 -2.47
C MET A 215 -6.12 -8.45 -2.84
N ILE A 216 -6.29 -7.43 -3.69
CA ILE A 216 -7.64 -6.97 -4.03
C ILE A 216 -8.38 -8.02 -4.87
N ILE A 217 -7.70 -8.71 -5.78
CA ILE A 217 -8.31 -9.75 -6.61
C ILE A 217 -8.79 -10.89 -5.72
N ARG A 218 -7.93 -11.41 -4.83
CA ARG A 218 -8.30 -12.45 -3.86
C ARG A 218 -9.49 -12.02 -3.01
N ASN A 219 -9.48 -10.78 -2.52
CA ASN A 219 -10.53 -10.25 -1.66
C ASN A 219 -11.87 -10.12 -2.41
N ALA A 220 -11.86 -9.61 -3.64
CA ALA A 220 -13.05 -9.53 -4.50
C ALA A 220 -13.63 -10.92 -4.83
N VAL A 221 -12.77 -11.90 -5.14
CA VAL A 221 -13.17 -13.30 -5.35
C VAL A 221 -13.81 -13.88 -4.09
N GLY A 222 -13.20 -13.67 -2.91
CA GLY A 222 -13.72 -14.16 -1.62
C GLY A 222 -15.07 -13.56 -1.23
N HIS A 223 -15.43 -12.40 -1.77
CA HIS A 223 -16.73 -11.75 -1.55
C HIS A 223 -17.73 -11.93 -2.70
N SER A 224 -17.41 -12.75 -3.70
CA SER A 224 -18.21 -12.85 -4.92
C SER A 224 -19.54 -13.57 -4.74
N GLY A 225 -19.68 -14.37 -3.67
CA GLY A 225 -20.84 -15.23 -3.43
C GLY A 225 -20.78 -16.59 -4.16
N TYR A 226 -19.62 -16.93 -4.73
CA TYR A 226 -19.30 -18.16 -5.44
C TYR A 226 -18.02 -18.81 -4.90
#